data_AF-W8NLD6-F1
#
_entry.id   AF-W8NLD6-F1
#
_cell.length_a   1.000
_cell.length_b   1.000
_cell.length_c   1.000
_cell.angle_alpha   90.00
_cell.angle_beta   90.00
_cell.angle_gamma   90.00
#
_symmetry.space_group_name_H-M   'P 1'
#
loop_
_entity.id
_entity.type
_entity.pdbx_description
1 polymer ?
#
loop_
_entity_poly.entity_id
_entity_poly.type
_entity_poly.pdbx_seq_one_letter_code
_entity_poly.pdbx_strand_id
1 'polypeptide(L)'
;RDPKMAMVNEVKKDGGFYFGPYPNVFAAQETLRFLEKNYPLRRCNGFQGRPCLYYNMGQCLGACWHEVPEAEYAAQVDQIKRFLDGDTAAVKKAIAEKMTAAAEALAFEQAADLRDQLKYIDETVESQRVLSKDTTPRDLFNYYLDKGWMTVEVFFL
;
A
#
# COMPACT_ATOMS: atom_id res chain seq x y z
N ARG A 1 -19.86 -3.49 9.02
CA ARG A 1 -20.48 -4.42 8.04
C ARG A 1 -19.66 -4.43 6.77
N ASP A 2 -19.48 -3.29 6.10
CA ASP A 2 -18.65 -3.22 4.89
C ASP A 2 -17.27 -2.61 5.19
N PRO A 3 -16.18 -3.41 5.18
CA PRO A 3 -14.84 -2.89 5.40
C PRO A 3 -14.41 -1.95 4.28
N LYS A 4 -13.63 -0.92 4.64
CA LYS A 4 -13.06 0.07 3.72
C LYS A 4 -11.58 0.28 4.02
N MET A 5 -10.83 0.62 2.99
CA MET A 5 -9.46 1.08 3.12
C MET A 5 -9.46 2.60 3.30
N ALA A 6 -8.59 3.09 4.18
CA ALA A 6 -8.42 4.52 4.40
C ALA A 6 -6.98 4.81 4.83
N MET A 7 -6.45 5.95 4.40
CA MET A 7 -5.23 6.51 4.98
C MET A 7 -5.56 7.18 6.30
N VAL A 8 -4.74 6.91 7.31
CA VAL A 8 -4.87 7.47 8.65
C VAL A 8 -3.48 7.86 9.13
N ASN A 9 -3.42 8.96 9.89
CA ASN A 9 -2.16 9.44 10.48
C ASN A 9 -1.94 8.91 11.90
N GLU A 10 -2.97 8.32 12.51
CA GLU A 10 -2.94 7.83 13.90
C GLU A 10 -3.41 6.38 13.95
N VAL A 11 -2.70 5.57 14.73
CA VAL A 11 -3.11 4.19 15.03
C VAL A 11 -4.05 4.21 16.24
N LYS A 12 -5.30 3.81 16.06
CA LYS A 12 -6.30 3.72 17.13
C LYS A 12 -6.55 2.27 17.52
N LYS A 13 -6.95 2.03 18.77
CA LYS A 13 -7.38 0.71 19.25
C LYS A 13 -8.86 0.46 18.93
N ASP A 14 -9.22 0.55 17.66
CA ASP A 14 -10.61 0.44 17.17
C ASP A 14 -10.90 -0.89 16.46
N GLY A 15 -9.96 -1.84 16.52
CA GLY A 15 -10.07 -3.14 15.84
C GLY A 15 -9.77 -3.09 14.34
N GLY A 16 -9.32 -1.94 13.82
CA GLY A 16 -8.80 -1.82 12.46
C GLY A 16 -7.44 -2.49 12.28
N PHE A 17 -7.14 -2.88 11.04
CA PHE A 17 -5.78 -3.30 10.65
C PHE A 17 -5.01 -2.07 10.17
N TYR A 18 -3.85 -1.83 10.77
CA TYR A 18 -2.99 -0.69 10.46
C TYR A 18 -1.69 -1.19 9.85
N PHE A 19 -1.33 -0.62 8.69
CA PHE A 19 -0.11 -0.95 7.96
C PHE A 19 0.66 0.33 7.67
N GLY A 20 1.97 0.31 7.91
CA GLY A 20 2.85 1.47 7.88
C GLY A 20 3.94 1.36 8.97
N PRO A 21 4.69 2.44 9.26
CA PRO A 21 4.60 3.76 8.65
C PRO A 21 5.17 3.76 7.21
N TYR A 22 4.57 4.56 6.34
CA TYR A 22 5.06 4.78 4.97
C TYR A 22 6.06 5.94 4.95
N PRO A 23 7.08 5.92 4.07
CA PRO A 23 8.15 6.92 4.08
C PRO A 23 7.66 8.34 3.75
N ASN A 24 6.59 8.47 2.98
CA ASN A 24 5.93 9.73 2.69
C ASN A 24 4.45 9.48 2.32
N VAL A 25 3.67 10.56 2.19
CA VAL A 25 2.23 10.52 1.87
C VAL A 25 1.94 10.14 0.41
N PHE A 26 2.93 10.24 -0.48
CA PHE A 26 2.79 9.85 -1.88
C PHE A 26 2.93 8.34 -2.06
N ALA A 27 3.92 7.73 -1.41
CA ALA A 27 3.78 6.37 -0.91
C ALA A 27 2.57 6.30 0.02
N ALA A 28 2.05 5.20 0.55
CA ALA A 28 0.69 5.19 1.12
C ALA A 28 -0.44 5.54 0.13
N GLN A 29 -0.47 6.71 -0.54
CA GLN A 29 -1.45 7.03 -1.59
C GLN A 29 -1.34 6.07 -2.78
N GLU A 30 -0.13 5.85 -3.28
CA GLU A 30 0.10 4.89 -4.37
C GLU A 30 -0.18 3.45 -3.92
N THR A 31 0.18 3.07 -2.68
CA THR A 31 -0.21 1.77 -2.12
C THR A 31 -1.72 1.62 -2.07
N LEU A 32 -2.42 2.66 -1.58
CA LEU A 32 -3.87 2.64 -1.46
C LEU A 32 -4.50 2.49 -2.84
N ARG A 33 -4.09 3.29 -3.83
CA ARG A 33 -4.57 3.20 -5.22
C ARG A 33 -4.32 1.83 -5.82
N PHE A 34 -3.15 1.25 -5.57
CA PHE A 34 -2.80 -0.08 -6.02
C PHE A 34 -3.74 -1.14 -5.41
N LEU A 35 -3.91 -1.13 -4.09
CA LEU A 35 -4.78 -2.07 -3.38
C LEU A 35 -6.22 -1.94 -3.87
N GLU A 36 -6.68 -0.71 -3.98
CA GLU A 36 -8.01 -0.34 -4.45
C GLU A 36 -8.32 -0.78 -5.90
N LYS A 37 -7.29 -0.96 -6.74
CA LYS A 37 -7.42 -1.44 -8.12
C LYS A 37 -7.39 -2.96 -8.23
N ASN A 38 -6.65 -3.64 -7.34
CA ASN A 38 -6.44 -5.09 -7.41
C ASN A 38 -7.32 -5.89 -6.44
N TYR A 39 -7.69 -5.29 -5.31
CA TYR A 39 -8.45 -5.91 -4.23
C TYR A 39 -9.69 -5.06 -3.94
N PRO A 40 -10.78 -5.25 -4.71
CA PRO A 40 -11.97 -4.41 -4.60
C PRO A 40 -12.59 -4.54 -3.20
N LEU A 41 -12.66 -3.41 -2.50
CA LEU A 41 -13.45 -3.21 -1.28
C LEU A 41 -14.41 -2.05 -1.47
N ARG A 42 -15.28 -1.82 -0.48
CA ARG A 42 -16.21 -0.69 -0.52
C ARG A 42 -15.45 0.63 -0.47
N ARG A 43 -15.76 1.53 -1.41
CA ARG A 43 -15.20 2.90 -1.46
C ARG A 43 -16.18 4.01 -1.10
N CYS A 44 -17.47 3.79 -1.30
CA CYS A 44 -18.49 4.81 -1.13
C CYS A 44 -19.02 4.88 0.30
N ASN A 45 -19.42 6.08 0.72
CA ASN A 45 -20.18 6.27 1.94
C ASN A 45 -21.68 6.08 1.65
N GLY A 46 -22.36 5.26 2.46
CA GLY A 46 -23.81 5.05 2.35
C GLY A 46 -24.27 4.15 1.20
N PHE A 47 -25.58 3.91 1.16
CA PHE A 47 -26.28 3.17 0.11
C PHE A 47 -26.83 4.17 -0.91
N GLN A 48 -26.50 4.01 -2.19
CA GLN A 48 -26.85 4.95 -3.24
C GLN A 48 -27.98 4.44 -4.16
N GLY A 49 -28.34 3.15 -4.07
CA GLY A 49 -29.40 2.54 -4.88
C GLY A 49 -29.05 2.38 -6.37
N ARG A 50 -27.83 2.74 -6.79
CA ARG A 50 -27.32 2.62 -8.15
C ARG A 50 -25.83 2.24 -8.18
N PRO A 51 -25.36 1.53 -9.22
CA PRO A 51 -23.94 1.22 -9.36
C PRO A 51 -23.13 2.50 -9.56
N CYS A 52 -22.00 2.59 -8.85
CA CYS A 52 -21.05 3.68 -9.01
C CYS A 52 -20.02 3.38 -10.11
N LEU A 53 -19.27 4.40 -10.53
CA LEU A 53 -18.22 4.24 -11.54
C LEU A 53 -17.19 3.17 -11.15
N TYR A 54 -16.77 3.13 -9.88
CA TYR A 54 -15.79 2.16 -9.41
C TYR A 54 -16.27 0.71 -9.49
N TYR A 55 -17.57 0.46 -9.30
CA TYR A 55 -18.15 -0.86 -9.51
C TYR A 55 -18.08 -1.26 -10.98
N ASN A 56 -18.47 -0.35 -11.88
CA ASN A 56 -18.41 -0.59 -13.34
C ASN A 56 -16.97 -0.81 -13.84
N MET A 57 -15.98 -0.25 -13.14
CA MET A 57 -14.55 -0.46 -13.41
C MET A 57 -13.97 -1.71 -12.73
N GLY A 58 -14.76 -2.48 -11.98
CA GLY A 58 -14.29 -3.66 -11.23
C GLY A 58 -13.43 -3.34 -9.99
N GLN A 59 -13.47 -2.10 -9.51
CA GLN A 59 -12.65 -1.61 -8.39
C GLN A 59 -13.41 -1.50 -7.06
N CYS A 60 -14.64 -2.02 -7.01
CA CYS A 60 -15.51 -2.01 -5.83
C CYS A 60 -16.49 -3.16 -5.92
N LEU A 61 -16.81 -3.80 -4.79
CA LEU A 61 -17.75 -4.92 -4.73
C LEU A 61 -19.23 -4.51 -4.89
N GLY A 62 -19.56 -3.21 -4.94
CA GLY A 62 -20.92 -2.79 -5.29
C GLY A 62 -21.92 -2.70 -4.12
N ALA A 63 -21.43 -2.71 -2.88
CA ALA A 63 -22.23 -2.54 -1.65
C ALA A 63 -23.12 -1.28 -1.58
N CYS A 64 -22.97 -0.35 -2.55
CA CYS A 64 -23.83 0.82 -2.68
C CYS A 64 -25.22 0.52 -3.27
N TRP A 65 -25.40 -0.63 -3.93
CA TRP A 65 -26.63 -0.91 -4.69
C TRP A 65 -27.12 -2.35 -4.57
N HIS A 66 -26.28 -3.29 -4.11
CA HIS A 66 -26.69 -4.64 -3.74
C HIS A 66 -26.04 -5.09 -2.43
N GLU A 67 -26.52 -6.22 -1.91
CA GLU A 67 -25.92 -6.87 -0.77
C GLU A 67 -24.72 -7.71 -1.22
N VAL A 68 -23.58 -7.53 -0.54
CA VAL A 68 -22.33 -8.26 -0.79
C VAL A 68 -22.14 -9.26 0.36
N PRO A 69 -21.91 -10.55 0.08
CA PRO A 69 -21.66 -11.55 1.12
C PRO A 69 -20.41 -11.20 1.94
N GLU A 70 -20.45 -11.45 3.26
CA GLU A 70 -19.30 -11.23 4.14
C GLU A 70 -18.07 -12.07 3.72
N ALA A 71 -18.31 -13.24 3.12
CA ALA A 71 -17.25 -14.09 2.59
C ALA A 71 -16.43 -13.43 1.48
N GLU A 72 -17.05 -12.61 0.62
CA GLU A 72 -16.31 -11.88 -0.43
C GLU A 72 -15.41 -10.82 0.18
N TYR A 73 -15.90 -10.08 1.19
CA TYR A 73 -15.07 -9.14 1.92
C TYR A 73 -13.92 -9.82 2.64
N ALA A 74 -14.17 -10.94 3.31
CA ALA A 74 -13.14 -11.70 4.02
C ALA A 74 -12.02 -12.15 3.07
N ALA A 75 -12.40 -12.68 1.89
CA ALA A 75 -11.44 -13.09 0.87
C ALA A 75 -10.55 -11.92 0.39
N GLN A 76 -11.14 -10.74 0.15
CA GLN A 76 -10.39 -9.55 -0.25
C GLN A 76 -9.49 -9.03 0.88
N VAL A 77 -10.00 -8.98 2.11
CA VAL A 77 -9.24 -8.56 3.30
C VAL A 77 -8.04 -9.47 3.53
N ASP A 78 -8.18 -10.78 3.38
CA ASP A 78 -7.07 -11.71 3.57
C ASP A 78 -6.01 -11.59 2.47
N GLN A 79 -6.40 -11.30 1.23
CA GLN A 79 -5.45 -10.98 0.16
C GLN A 79 -4.67 -9.69 0.44
N ILE A 80 -5.37 -8.65 0.93
CA ILE A 80 -4.75 -7.38 1.32
C ILE A 80 -3.74 -7.58 2.46
N LYS A 81 -4.11 -8.36 3.49
CA LYS A 81 -3.21 -8.70 4.60
C LYS A 81 -1.96 -9.40 4.11
N ARG A 82 -2.11 -10.46 3.30
CA ARG A 82 -0.97 -11.20 2.74
C ARG A 82 -0.02 -10.31 1.95
N PHE A 83 -0.58 -9.42 1.12
CA PHE A 83 0.22 -8.46 0.38
C PHE A 83 1.01 -7.52 1.31
N LEU A 84 0.35 -6.96 2.33
CA LEU A 84 0.98 -6.01 3.25
C LEU A 84 1.91 -6.67 4.28
N ASP A 85 1.74 -7.97 4.56
CA ASP A 85 2.64 -8.78 5.39
C ASP A 85 3.91 -9.22 4.64
N GLY A 86 4.06 -8.83 3.36
CA GLY A 86 5.27 -9.06 2.58
C GLY A 86 5.23 -10.27 1.64
N ASP A 87 4.09 -10.99 1.54
CA ASP A 87 3.86 -12.01 0.50
C ASP A 87 3.55 -11.34 -0.86
N THR A 88 4.51 -10.53 -1.32
CA THR A 88 4.40 -9.72 -2.54
C THR A 88 4.99 -10.41 -3.77
N ALA A 89 5.67 -11.54 -3.60
CA ALA A 89 6.34 -12.25 -4.69
C ALA A 89 5.36 -12.63 -5.82
N ALA A 90 4.19 -13.15 -5.47
CA ALA A 90 3.15 -13.50 -6.44
C ALA A 90 2.60 -12.25 -7.18
N VAL A 91 2.45 -11.14 -6.47
CA VAL A 91 1.90 -9.89 -7.02
C VAL A 91 2.92 -9.19 -7.92
N LYS A 92 4.18 -9.10 -7.49
CA LYS A 92 5.30 -8.59 -8.31
C LYS A 92 5.42 -9.38 -9.60
N LYS A 93 5.34 -10.72 -9.52
CA LYS A 93 5.37 -11.59 -10.70
C LYS A 93 4.21 -11.29 -11.65
N ALA A 94 2.98 -11.18 -11.15
CA ALA A 94 1.82 -10.89 -11.98
C ALA A 94 1.89 -9.50 -12.66
N ILE A 95 2.43 -8.49 -11.97
CA ILE A 95 2.63 -7.14 -12.55
C ILE A 95 3.72 -7.18 -13.62
N ALA A 96 4.84 -7.88 -13.37
CA ALA A 96 5.91 -8.04 -14.34
C ALA A 96 5.47 -8.77 -15.61
N GLU A 97 4.63 -9.81 -15.47
CA GLU A 97 4.01 -10.51 -16.60
C GLU A 97 3.08 -9.58 -17.41
N LYS A 98 2.27 -8.75 -16.74
CA LYS A 98 1.43 -7.76 -17.43
C LYS A 98 2.25 -6.67 -18.12
N MET A 99 3.35 -6.24 -17.50
CA MET A 99 4.25 -5.23 -18.05
C MET A 99 4.93 -5.73 -19.32
N THR A 100 5.44 -6.97 -19.28
CA THR A 100 6.05 -7.62 -20.45
C THR A 100 5.04 -7.81 -21.57
N ALA A 101 3.83 -8.29 -21.27
CA ALA A 101 2.75 -8.40 -22.25
C ALA A 101 2.37 -7.04 -22.88
N ALA A 102 2.31 -5.97 -22.08
CA ALA A 102 2.05 -4.61 -22.58
C ALA A 102 3.18 -4.08 -23.49
N ALA A 103 4.43 -4.38 -23.14
CA ALA A 103 5.59 -4.03 -23.96
C ALA A 103 5.61 -4.79 -25.29
N GLU A 104 5.27 -6.09 -25.28
CA GLU A 104 5.11 -6.92 -26.49
C GLU A 104 3.98 -6.40 -27.39
N ALA A 105 2.91 -5.87 -26.79
CA ALA A 105 1.81 -5.22 -27.51
C ALA A 105 2.12 -3.79 -27.97
N LEU A 106 3.37 -3.31 -27.82
CA LEU A 106 3.81 -1.94 -28.13
C LEU A 106 3.05 -0.84 -27.36
N ALA A 107 2.40 -1.19 -26.24
CA ALA A 107 1.68 -0.27 -25.36
C ALA A 107 2.62 0.33 -24.30
N PHE A 108 3.58 1.15 -24.74
CA PHE A 108 4.67 1.63 -23.90
C PHE A 108 4.23 2.47 -22.69
N GLU A 109 3.16 3.26 -22.80
CA GLU A 109 2.61 4.00 -21.67
C GLU A 109 2.11 3.06 -20.56
N GLN A 110 1.37 2.02 -20.93
CA GLN A 110 0.88 1.02 -19.98
C GLN A 110 2.03 0.23 -19.35
N ALA A 111 3.06 -0.11 -20.13
CA ALA A 111 4.25 -0.77 -19.61
C ALA A 111 5.03 0.14 -18.65
N ALA A 112 5.13 1.43 -18.92
CA ALA A 112 5.75 2.41 -18.03
C ALA A 112 4.99 2.53 -16.70
N ASP A 113 3.66 2.62 -16.74
CA ASP A 113 2.82 2.64 -15.54
C ASP A 113 3.02 1.39 -14.67
N LEU A 114 3.11 0.21 -15.29
CA LEU A 114 3.31 -1.06 -14.59
C LEU A 114 4.73 -1.18 -14.00
N ARG A 115 5.75 -0.66 -14.71
CA ARG A 115 7.13 -0.57 -14.21
C ARG A 115 7.20 0.31 -12.97
N ASP A 116 6.55 1.47 -13.01
CA ASP A 116 6.57 2.43 -11.91
C ASP A 116 5.83 1.86 -10.69
N GLN A 117 4.74 1.11 -10.90
CA GLN A 117 4.10 0.31 -9.85
C GLN A 117 5.03 -0.75 -9.25
N LEU A 118 5.82 -1.45 -10.06
CA LEU A 118 6.74 -2.47 -9.56
C LEU A 118 7.82 -1.85 -8.65
N LYS A 119 8.43 -0.76 -9.11
CA LYS A 119 9.44 0.01 -8.35
C LYS A 119 8.88 0.50 -7.02
N TYR A 120 7.65 0.97 -7.04
CA TYR A 120 6.96 1.44 -5.84
C TYR A 120 6.75 0.33 -4.80
N ILE A 121 6.37 -0.88 -5.23
CA ILE A 121 6.22 -2.04 -4.35
C ILE A 121 7.57 -2.45 -3.75
N ASP A 122 8.65 -2.43 -4.54
CA ASP A 122 9.99 -2.73 -4.05
C ASP A 122 10.43 -1.75 -2.95
N GLU A 123 10.29 -0.44 -3.19
CA GLU A 123 10.67 0.60 -2.21
C GLU A 123 9.85 0.53 -0.92
N THR A 124 8.56 0.23 -1.02
CA THR A 124 7.63 0.21 0.12
C THR A 124 7.78 -1.05 0.98
N VAL A 125 8.01 -2.21 0.36
CA VAL A 125 8.08 -3.50 1.08
C VAL A 125 9.46 -3.74 1.68
N GLU A 126 10.54 -3.35 1.00
CA GLU A 126 11.90 -3.52 1.54
C GLU A 126 12.17 -2.61 2.74
N SER A 127 11.63 -1.38 2.74
CA SER A 127 11.84 -0.41 3.82
C SER A 127 11.15 -0.78 5.15
N GLN A 128 10.20 -1.73 5.14
CA GLN A 128 9.52 -2.19 6.35
C GLN A 128 10.37 -3.08 7.26
N ARG A 129 11.56 -3.52 6.82
CA ARG A 129 12.44 -4.37 7.64
C ARG A 129 13.28 -3.61 8.68
N VAL A 130 13.31 -2.27 8.62
CA VAL A 130 14.21 -1.42 9.45
C VAL A 130 13.50 -0.75 10.62
N LEU A 131 12.16 -0.68 10.62
CA LEU A 131 11.40 -0.09 11.73
C LEU A 131 11.18 -1.12 12.83
N SER A 132 12.16 -1.19 13.73
CA SER A 132 11.96 -1.76 15.06
C SER A 132 10.68 -1.17 15.67
N LYS A 133 9.78 -2.00 16.19
CA LYS A 133 8.57 -1.59 16.93
C LYS A 133 8.89 -0.91 18.27
N ASP A 134 10.15 -0.62 18.52
CA ASP A 134 10.67 -0.05 19.74
C ASP A 134 10.57 1.48 19.66
N THR A 135 9.58 2.04 20.35
CA THR A 135 9.35 3.49 20.46
C THR A 135 10.14 4.11 21.61
N THR A 136 11.21 3.47 22.08
CA THR A 136 12.11 4.10 23.05
C THR A 136 12.82 5.28 22.38
N PRO A 137 12.73 6.49 22.96
CA PRO A 137 13.53 7.63 22.49
C PRO A 137 15.01 7.27 22.51
N ARG A 138 15.71 7.48 21.40
CA ARG A 138 17.13 7.19 21.28
C ARG A 138 17.87 8.35 20.63
N ASP A 139 18.95 8.76 21.27
CA ASP A 139 19.86 9.76 20.73
C ASP A 139 21.00 9.03 20.01
N LEU A 140 21.10 9.23 18.70
CA LEU A 140 22.19 8.72 17.88
C LEU A 140 23.27 9.79 17.76
N PHE A 141 24.47 9.48 18.26
CA PHE A 141 25.64 10.33 18.12
C PHE A 141 26.57 9.72 17.07
N ASN A 142 26.72 10.40 15.94
CA ASN A 142 27.73 10.09 14.95
C ASN A 142 28.84 11.12 15.02
N TYR A 143 30.09 10.71 14.81
CA TYR A 143 31.18 11.66 14.68
C TYR A 143 32.16 11.23 13.59
N TYR A 144 32.73 12.22 12.93
CA TYR A 144 33.78 12.04 11.95
C TYR A 144 34.97 12.93 12.31
N LEU A 145 36.17 12.37 12.20
CA LEU A 145 37.43 13.04 12.54
C LEU A 145 38.35 13.03 11.32
N ASP A 146 38.73 14.21 10.84
CA ASP A 146 39.74 14.37 9.81
C ASP A 146 40.70 15.53 10.14
N LYS A 147 42.00 15.25 10.10
CA LYS A 147 43.10 16.22 10.30
C LYS A 147 42.90 17.17 11.50
N GLY A 148 42.41 16.64 12.62
CA GLY A 148 42.20 17.40 13.86
C GLY A 148 40.87 18.15 13.92
N TRP A 149 40.05 18.09 12.87
CA TRP A 149 38.68 18.57 12.87
C TRP A 149 37.74 17.43 13.22
N MET A 150 36.77 17.70 14.09
CA MET A 150 35.72 16.76 14.45
C MET A 150 34.37 17.36 14.10
N THR A 151 33.59 16.62 13.32
CA THR A 151 32.17 16.90 13.09
C THR A 151 31.37 15.91 13.89
N VAL A 152 30.42 16.40 14.70
CA VAL A 152 29.47 15.56 15.43
C VAL A 152 28.09 15.83 14.84
N GLU A 153 27.40 14.76 14.48
CA GLU A 153 26.02 14.78 13.99
C GLU A 153 25.14 14.06 15.02
N VAL A 154 24.05 14.70 15.41
CA VAL A 154 23.12 14.18 16.41
C VAL A 154 21.77 13.98 15.75
N PHE A 155 21.28 12.74 15.77
CA PHE A 155 19.93 12.38 15.34
C PHE A 155 19.10 11.97 16.56
N PHE A 156 17.88 12.51 16.64
CA PHE A 156 16.89 12.15 17.65
C PHE A 156 15.86 11.23 16.99
N LEU A 157 15.70 10.00 17.54
CA LEU A 157 14.75 8.98 17.08
C LEU A 157 13.68 8.70 18.14
#